data_AF-A0A286GLS2-F1
#
_entry.id   AF-A0A286GLS2-F1
#
_cell.length_a   1.000
_cell.length_b   1.000
_cell.length_c   1.000
_cell.angle_alpha   90.00
_cell.angle_beta   90.00
_cell.angle_gamma   90.00
#
_symmetry.space_group_name_H-M   'P 1'
#
loop_
_entity.id
_entity.type
_entity.pdbx_description
1 polymer ?
#
loop_
_entity_poly.entity_id
_entity_poly.type
_entity_poly.pdbx_seq_one_letter_code
_entity_poly.pdbx_strand_id
1 'polypeptide(L)'
;MKNFSETDYKQMDQYILGQLPDSERQAFEKRLLTEPELADEVAWLNKLYANYEHLRLQDTVRAIHQSLTEQGALEREVPVRPLWGEIGRWVAVAASVAAVVVGGVWYWQQRQQPDSPSVATKMPPVVVPKPDAAPPQPRPAQPGIQDAAPSLLALAKTYGQQSPKGIGEVPSDLAGPIADYGQGRFKEAIAQLRQPIGRTNAPAPEFGAVRDDTAGESPSAATESAQTTVYRRFYLGLSYFQNGQPKQALTELERVNRPPLAQTAQWYRVLAYLQLRQPEAARPLLDQIQNQPNHPYQTEANLVANALAAQNQP
;
A
#
# COMPACT_ATOMS: atom_id res chain seq x y z
N MET A 1 26.53 -16.69 -9.38
CA MET A 1 25.17 -16.66 -8.81
C MET A 1 24.51 -17.96 -9.21
N LYS A 2 24.05 -18.73 -8.23
CA LYS A 2 23.30 -19.96 -8.49
C LYS A 2 21.91 -19.56 -8.98
N ASN A 3 21.42 -20.19 -10.03
CA ASN A 3 20.08 -19.93 -10.52
C ASN A 3 19.09 -20.76 -9.70
N PHE A 4 18.32 -20.09 -8.83
CA PHE A 4 17.18 -20.70 -8.15
C PHE A 4 16.03 -20.92 -9.13
N SER A 5 15.20 -21.93 -8.88
CA SER A 5 14.03 -22.19 -9.71
C SER A 5 12.90 -21.18 -9.43
N GLU A 6 11.95 -21.04 -10.35
CA GLU A 6 10.77 -20.19 -10.16
C GLU A 6 9.97 -20.60 -8.90
N THR A 7 9.91 -21.90 -8.62
CA THR A 7 9.28 -22.44 -7.41
C THR A 7 10.01 -22.00 -6.13
N ASP A 8 11.35 -21.95 -6.15
CA ASP A 8 12.13 -21.51 -5.00
C ASP A 8 11.87 -20.04 -4.70
N TYR A 9 11.86 -19.16 -5.72
CA TYR A 9 11.53 -17.74 -5.53
C TYR A 9 10.14 -17.54 -4.96
N LYS A 10 9.15 -18.30 -5.46
CA LYS A 10 7.79 -18.24 -4.92
C LYS A 10 7.72 -18.64 -3.43
N GLN A 11 8.47 -19.67 -3.05
CA GLN A 11 8.57 -20.09 -1.64
C GLN A 11 9.28 -19.06 -0.77
N MET A 12 10.36 -18.43 -1.27
CA MET A 12 11.06 -17.35 -0.58
C MET A 12 10.13 -16.16 -0.32
N ASP A 13 9.40 -15.70 -1.34
CA ASP A 13 8.45 -14.58 -1.22
C ASP A 13 7.36 -14.89 -0.19
N GLN A 14 6.74 -16.06 -0.29
CA GLN A 14 5.72 -16.48 0.66
C GLN A 14 6.27 -16.66 2.08
N TYR A 15 7.52 -17.12 2.24
CA TYR A 15 8.18 -17.24 3.53
C TYR A 15 8.42 -15.87 4.17
N ILE A 16 8.99 -14.92 3.41
CA ILE A 16 9.26 -13.54 3.87
C ILE A 16 7.96 -12.81 4.24
N LEU A 17 6.89 -13.03 3.47
CA LEU A 17 5.57 -12.43 3.72
C LEU A 17 4.77 -13.15 4.82
N GLY A 18 5.28 -14.23 5.40
CA GLY A 18 4.60 -15.01 6.45
C GLY A 18 3.37 -15.79 5.94
N GLN A 19 3.31 -16.09 4.64
CA GLN A 19 2.20 -16.76 3.96
C GLN A 19 2.43 -18.27 3.76
N LEU A 20 3.62 -18.78 4.10
CA LEU A 20 3.91 -20.21 4.02
C LEU A 20 3.15 -20.97 5.13
N PRO A 21 2.37 -22.03 4.80
CA PRO A 21 1.74 -22.90 5.80
C PRO A 21 2.76 -23.49 6.78
N ASP A 22 2.39 -23.73 8.04
CA ASP A 22 3.34 -24.15 9.10
C ASP A 22 4.17 -25.39 8.73
N SER A 23 3.56 -26.38 8.07
CA SER A 23 4.26 -27.60 7.62
C SER A 23 5.29 -27.32 6.53
N GLU A 24 4.98 -26.44 5.59
CA GLU A 24 5.89 -26.02 4.52
C GLU A 24 6.97 -25.09 5.06
N ARG A 25 6.63 -24.22 6.01
CA ARG A 25 7.57 -23.32 6.69
C ARG A 25 8.68 -24.11 7.38
N GLN A 26 8.34 -25.15 8.13
CA GLN A 26 9.32 -26.00 8.79
C GLN A 26 10.24 -26.73 7.79
N ALA A 27 9.69 -27.17 6.65
CA ALA A 27 10.50 -27.79 5.60
C ALA A 27 11.46 -26.78 4.96
N PHE A 28 10.98 -25.56 4.71
CA PHE A 28 11.79 -24.47 4.17
C PHE A 28 12.88 -24.00 5.14
N GLU A 29 12.59 -23.87 6.44
CA GLU A 29 13.57 -23.55 7.48
C GLU A 29 14.68 -24.60 7.57
N LYS A 30 14.34 -25.89 7.44
CA LYS A 30 15.34 -26.96 7.35
C LYS A 30 16.24 -26.82 6.11
N ARG A 31 15.67 -26.40 4.97
CA ARG A 31 16.45 -26.10 3.76
C ARG A 31 17.38 -24.90 4.00
N LEU A 32 16.92 -23.84 4.66
CA LEU A 32 17.77 -22.68 5.00
C LEU A 32 18.97 -23.06 5.88
N LEU A 33 18.82 -24.05 6.77
CA LEU A 33 19.91 -24.57 7.59
C LEU A 33 20.90 -25.45 6.80
N THR A 34 20.44 -26.09 5.73
CA THR A 34 21.22 -27.07 4.96
C THR A 34 21.83 -26.47 3.69
N GLU A 35 21.23 -25.42 3.15
CA GLU A 35 21.57 -24.76 1.89
C GLU A 35 21.99 -23.30 2.17
N PRO A 36 23.28 -23.03 2.48
CA PRO A 36 23.73 -21.69 2.86
C PRO A 36 23.48 -20.63 1.77
N GLU A 37 23.60 -20.99 0.49
CA GLU A 37 23.31 -20.08 -0.63
C GLU A 37 21.82 -19.65 -0.66
N LEU A 38 20.90 -20.53 -0.26
CA LEU A 38 19.47 -20.22 -0.15
C LEU A 38 19.21 -19.23 1.00
N ALA A 39 19.90 -19.41 2.12
CA ALA A 39 19.81 -18.51 3.25
C ALA A 39 20.35 -17.10 2.93
N ASP A 40 21.46 -17.03 2.19
CA ASP A 40 22.03 -15.75 1.71
C ASP A 40 21.06 -15.00 0.79
N GLU A 41 20.40 -15.72 -0.13
CA GLU A 41 19.41 -15.14 -1.04
C GLU A 41 18.17 -14.63 -0.29
N VAL A 42 17.63 -15.42 0.65
CA VAL A 42 16.51 -15.00 1.51
C VAL A 42 16.89 -13.79 2.36
N ALA A 43 18.11 -13.75 2.90
CA ALA A 43 18.60 -12.62 3.66
C ALA A 43 18.74 -11.35 2.79
N TRP A 44 19.16 -11.51 1.53
CA TRP A 44 19.21 -10.41 0.57
C TRP A 44 17.80 -9.91 0.19
N LEU A 45 16.86 -10.81 -0.14
CA LEU A 45 15.47 -10.45 -0.42
C LEU A 45 14.81 -9.77 0.78
N ASN A 46 15.02 -10.28 2.00
CA ASN A 46 14.48 -9.66 3.21
C ASN A 46 15.05 -8.24 3.41
N LYS A 47 16.35 -8.03 3.15
CA LYS A 47 16.94 -6.67 3.14
C LYS A 47 16.35 -5.80 2.03
N LEU A 48 16.08 -6.35 0.85
CA LEU A 48 15.43 -5.63 -0.23
C LEU A 48 14.05 -5.14 0.21
N TYR A 49 13.21 -6.02 0.76
CA TYR A 49 11.90 -5.66 1.30
C TYR A 49 11.98 -4.64 2.45
N ALA A 50 12.89 -4.83 3.41
CA ALA A 50 13.10 -3.90 4.52
C ALA A 50 13.60 -2.52 4.05
N ASN A 51 14.47 -2.47 3.05
CA ASN A 51 14.97 -1.23 2.47
C ASN A 51 13.89 -0.52 1.65
N TYR A 52 13.03 -1.26 0.93
CA TYR A 52 11.87 -0.69 0.24
C TYR A 52 10.87 -0.05 1.21
N GLU A 53 10.67 -0.62 2.41
CA GLU A 53 9.89 0.04 3.45
C GLU A 53 10.58 1.29 4.02
N HIS A 54 11.89 1.21 4.30
CA HIS A 54 12.65 2.32 4.89
C HIS A 54 12.83 3.53 3.97
N LEU A 55 13.07 3.32 2.68
CA LEU A 55 13.16 4.39 1.69
C LEU A 55 11.84 5.18 1.62
N ARG A 56 10.72 4.48 1.78
CA ARG A 56 9.39 5.06 1.70
C ARG A 56 8.94 5.74 2.99
N LEU A 57 9.41 5.27 4.14
CA LEU A 57 9.13 5.90 5.44
C LEU A 57 9.78 7.28 5.54
N GLN A 58 11.01 7.44 5.04
CA GLN A 58 11.67 8.75 5.05
C GLN A 58 10.97 9.77 4.16
N ASP A 59 10.50 9.38 2.98
CA ASP A 59 9.77 10.27 2.08
C ASP A 59 8.36 10.59 2.60
N THR A 60 7.67 9.63 3.22
CA THR A 60 6.37 9.90 3.87
C THR A 60 6.51 10.78 5.11
N VAL A 61 7.52 10.55 5.97
CA VAL A 61 7.80 11.43 7.12
C VAL A 61 8.17 12.83 6.65
N ARG A 62 9.00 12.96 5.61
CA ARG A 62 9.35 14.26 5.01
C ARG A 62 8.13 14.97 4.42
N ALA A 63 7.27 14.27 3.70
CA ALA A 63 6.04 14.82 3.14
C ALA A 63 5.01 15.21 4.22
N ILE A 64 4.91 14.44 5.30
CA ILE A 64 4.07 14.78 6.46
C ILE A 64 4.63 16.03 7.14
N HIS A 65 5.95 16.08 7.40
CA HIS A 65 6.61 17.23 8.01
C HIS A 65 6.41 18.52 7.18
N GLN A 66 6.58 18.45 5.86
CA GLN A 66 6.28 19.57 4.95
C GLN A 66 4.80 19.97 5.02
N SER A 67 3.87 19.02 4.95
CA SER A 67 2.44 19.34 4.99
C SER A 67 1.99 19.95 6.33
N LEU A 68 2.58 19.54 7.45
CA LEU A 68 2.30 20.11 8.78
C LEU A 68 2.93 21.49 8.96
N THR A 69 4.06 21.75 8.30
CA THR A 69 4.70 23.08 8.25
C THR A 69 3.87 24.04 7.40
N GLU A 70 3.44 23.63 6.20
CA GLU A 70 2.59 24.42 5.30
C GLU A 70 1.21 24.72 5.87
N GLN A 71 0.66 23.82 6.69
CA GLN A 71 -0.61 24.02 7.39
C GLN A 71 -0.48 24.88 8.66
N GLY A 72 0.73 25.39 8.97
CA GLY A 72 0.99 26.17 10.18
C GLY A 72 0.81 25.38 11.48
N ALA A 73 0.66 24.05 11.40
CA ALA A 73 0.47 23.18 12.56
C ALA A 73 1.75 23.04 13.39
N LEU A 74 2.92 23.28 12.78
CA LEU A 74 4.22 23.33 13.44
C LEU A 74 4.68 24.75 13.80
N GLU A 75 4.02 25.79 13.27
CA GLU A 75 4.31 27.21 13.56
C GLU A 75 3.39 27.81 14.64
N ARG A 76 2.91 27.00 15.60
CA ARG A 76 2.50 27.58 16.88
C ARG A 76 3.76 27.83 17.70
N GLU A 77 4.52 28.85 17.30
CA GLU A 77 5.45 29.54 18.20
C GLU A 77 4.60 30.15 19.32
N VAL A 78 4.30 29.34 20.33
CA VAL A 78 3.86 29.86 21.62
C VAL A 78 5.05 30.67 22.12
N PRO A 79 4.92 31.98 22.37
CA PRO A 79 6.05 32.79 22.79
C PRO A 79 6.66 32.16 24.05
N VAL A 80 7.86 31.59 23.89
CA VAL A 80 8.59 30.96 24.97
C VAL A 80 9.06 32.10 25.88
N ARG A 81 8.26 32.42 26.89
CA ARG A 81 8.74 33.20 28.03
C ARG A 81 9.85 32.36 28.67
N PRO A 82 11.09 32.86 28.79
CA PRO A 82 12.15 32.13 29.47
C PRO A 82 11.77 31.98 30.94
N LEU A 83 11.20 30.84 31.30
CA LEU A 83 10.90 30.42 32.66
C LEU A 83 12.18 29.82 33.27
N TRP A 84 13.20 30.67 33.40
CA TRP A 84 14.34 30.36 34.26
C TRP A 84 14.01 30.84 35.67
N GLY A 85 13.33 29.97 36.40
CA GLY A 85 13.05 30.09 37.83
C GLY A 85 12.80 28.70 38.42
N GLU A 86 13.50 28.42 39.53
CA GLU A 86 13.63 27.27 40.47
C GLU A 86 12.87 25.92 40.32
N ILE A 87 11.95 25.74 39.38
CA ILE A 87 11.13 24.51 39.24
C ILE A 87 11.85 23.41 38.43
N GLY A 88 12.98 23.73 37.79
CA GLY A 88 13.74 22.82 36.91
C GLY A 88 14.32 21.56 37.58
N ARG A 89 14.34 21.47 38.92
CA ARG A 89 14.87 20.29 39.64
C ARG A 89 13.87 19.14 39.79
N TRP A 90 12.56 19.39 39.73
CA TRP A 90 11.55 18.33 39.94
C TRP A 90 11.22 17.52 38.68
N VAL A 91 11.46 18.07 37.48
CA VAL A 91 11.14 17.38 36.22
C VAL A 91 12.12 16.24 35.90
N ALA A 92 13.35 16.29 36.42
CA ALA A 92 14.33 15.21 36.23
C ALA A 92 13.97 13.91 36.97
N VAL A 93 13.17 13.98 38.04
CA VAL A 93 12.78 12.79 38.83
C VAL A 93 11.62 12.01 38.17
N ALA A 94 10.77 12.68 37.38
CA ALA A 94 9.62 12.05 36.74
C ALA A 94 9.99 11.12 35.56
N ALA A 95 11.05 11.44 34.80
CA ALA A 95 11.50 10.60 33.67
C ALA A 95 12.03 9.23 34.13
N SER A 96 12.67 9.16 35.30
CA SER A 96 13.18 7.91 35.88
C SER A 96 12.08 6.95 36.35
N VAL A 97 10.93 7.47 36.82
CA VAL A 97 9.82 6.60 37.27
C VAL A 97 9.10 5.98 36.08
N ALA A 98 8.92 6.73 34.99
CA ALA A 98 8.29 6.22 33.78
C ALA A 98 9.11 5.09 33.13
N ALA A 99 10.44 5.21 33.09
CA ALA A 99 11.31 4.17 32.53
C ALA A 99 11.27 2.85 33.35
N VAL A 100 11.18 2.94 34.68
CA VAL A 100 11.07 1.75 35.55
C VAL A 100 9.71 1.08 35.44
N VAL A 101 8.62 1.84 35.29
CA VAL A 101 7.27 1.29 35.09
C VAL A 101 7.16 0.61 33.72
N VAL A 102 7.66 1.24 32.66
CA VAL A 102 7.65 0.66 31.30
C VAL A 102 8.53 -0.60 31.24
N GLY A 103 9.72 -0.57 31.84
CA GLY A 103 10.60 -1.74 31.91
C GLY A 103 10.03 -2.88 32.76
N GLY A 104 9.35 -2.57 33.86
CA GLY A 104 8.70 -3.56 34.73
C GLY A 104 7.52 -4.26 34.08
N VAL A 105 6.68 -3.53 33.32
CA VAL A 105 5.56 -4.11 32.58
C VAL A 105 6.05 -5.02 31.46
N TRP A 106 7.09 -4.60 30.73
CA TRP A 106 7.69 -5.40 29.66
C TRP A 106 8.31 -6.71 30.20
N TYR A 107 9.02 -6.64 31.32
CA TYR A 107 9.62 -7.82 31.98
C TYR A 107 8.57 -8.80 32.55
N TRP A 108 7.45 -8.29 33.05
CA TRP A 108 6.37 -9.14 33.57
C TRP A 108 5.59 -9.84 32.46
N GLN A 109 5.39 -9.17 31.32
CA GLN A 109 4.70 -9.74 30.16
C GLN A 109 5.51 -10.86 29.49
N GLN A 110 6.84 -10.78 29.55
CA GLN A 110 7.73 -11.82 29.02
C GLN A 110 7.78 -13.09 29.89
N ARG A 111 7.36 -13.02 31.16
CA ARG A 111 7.31 -14.19 32.07
C ARG A 111 5.99 -14.98 32.04
N GLN A 112 4.96 -14.52 31.31
CA GLN A 112 3.62 -15.15 31.30
C GLN A 112 3.34 -16.06 30.09
N GLN A 113 4.34 -16.74 29.54
CA GLN A 113 4.06 -17.92 28.71
C GLN A 113 4.24 -19.17 29.58
N PRO A 114 3.18 -19.68 30.24
CA PRO A 114 3.21 -21.03 30.77
C PRO A 114 3.09 -22.03 29.62
N ASP A 115 4.03 -22.97 29.58
CA ASP A 115 3.91 -24.22 28.80
C ASP A 115 2.58 -24.88 29.14
N SER A 116 1.76 -25.15 28.12
CA SER A 116 0.50 -25.87 28.28
C SER A 116 0.74 -27.38 28.21
N PRO A 117 0.56 -28.16 29.29
CA PRO A 117 0.40 -29.59 29.18
C PRO A 117 -1.04 -29.90 28.78
N SER A 118 -1.18 -30.61 27.66
CA SER A 118 -2.42 -31.23 27.23
C SER A 118 -2.80 -32.38 28.17
N VAL A 119 -3.93 -32.26 28.86
CA VAL A 119 -4.57 -33.38 29.56
C VAL A 119 -6.04 -33.49 29.15
N ALA A 120 -6.34 -34.61 28.51
CA ALA A 120 -7.69 -35.09 28.26
C ALA A 120 -8.38 -35.44 29.59
N THR A 121 -9.61 -34.98 29.81
CA THR A 121 -10.52 -35.57 30.80
C THR A 121 -11.95 -35.47 30.30
N LYS A 122 -12.56 -36.64 30.04
CA LYS A 122 -13.99 -36.84 29.83
C LYS A 122 -14.73 -36.60 31.14
N MET A 123 -15.89 -35.92 31.11
CA MET A 123 -16.95 -36.03 32.14
C MET A 123 -18.28 -35.32 31.71
N PRO A 124 -19.43 -35.53 32.40
CA PRO A 124 -20.75 -35.92 31.84
C PRO A 124 -21.72 -34.73 31.61
N PRO A 125 -22.96 -34.96 31.11
CA PRO A 125 -23.86 -33.86 30.77
C PRO A 125 -24.40 -33.15 32.02
N VAL A 126 -24.21 -31.84 32.06
CA VAL A 126 -24.77 -30.93 33.07
C VAL A 126 -26.15 -30.47 32.63
N VAL A 127 -27.12 -30.64 33.53
CA VAL A 127 -28.50 -30.16 33.46
C VAL A 127 -28.52 -28.63 33.52
N VAL A 128 -29.23 -28.00 32.58
CA VAL A 128 -29.41 -26.55 32.51
C VAL A 128 -30.62 -26.13 33.37
N PRO A 129 -30.47 -25.25 34.37
CA PRO A 129 -31.58 -24.49 34.92
C PRO A 129 -31.77 -23.17 34.16
N LYS A 130 -33.03 -22.78 34.03
CA LYS A 130 -33.60 -21.62 33.33
C LYS A 130 -33.09 -20.28 33.93
N PRO A 131 -32.84 -19.23 33.12
CA PRO A 131 -32.35 -17.95 33.62
C PRO A 131 -33.50 -17.08 34.14
N ASP A 132 -33.44 -16.70 35.42
CA ASP A 132 -34.16 -15.55 35.97
C ASP A 132 -33.33 -14.27 35.75
N ALA A 133 -34.03 -13.20 35.37
CA ALA A 133 -33.48 -11.93 34.96
C ALA A 133 -32.83 -11.16 36.13
N ALA A 134 -31.54 -10.87 36.01
CA ALA A 134 -30.85 -9.87 36.82
C ALA A 134 -30.72 -8.54 36.03
N PRO A 135 -30.91 -7.38 36.67
CA PRO A 135 -30.81 -6.08 36.01
C PRO A 135 -29.36 -5.75 35.57
N PRO A 136 -29.18 -5.00 34.47
CA PRO A 136 -27.88 -4.73 33.88
C PRO A 136 -27.02 -3.86 34.80
N GLN A 137 -25.82 -4.34 35.13
CA GLN A 137 -24.79 -3.53 35.79
C GLN A 137 -24.20 -2.52 34.78
N PRO A 138 -23.90 -1.28 35.20
CA PRO A 138 -23.24 -0.29 34.35
C PRO A 138 -21.82 -0.76 34.02
N ARG A 139 -21.54 -0.94 32.73
CA ARG A 139 -20.21 -1.26 32.21
C ARG A 139 -19.24 -0.12 32.54
N PRO A 140 -18.03 -0.40 33.07
CA PRO A 140 -16.99 0.61 33.16
C PRO A 140 -16.61 1.09 31.75
N ALA A 141 -16.53 2.41 31.59
CA ALA A 141 -16.15 3.05 30.35
C ALA A 141 -14.79 2.52 29.89
N GLN A 142 -14.78 1.84 28.73
CA GLN A 142 -13.55 1.46 28.07
C GLN A 142 -12.86 2.73 27.55
N PRO A 143 -11.55 2.92 27.80
CA PRO A 143 -10.80 4.01 27.20
C PRO A 143 -10.79 3.84 25.67
N GLY A 144 -11.09 4.93 24.96
CA GLY A 144 -11.38 4.95 23.54
C GLY A 144 -10.29 4.31 22.67
N ILE A 145 -10.65 3.21 22.01
CA ILE A 145 -9.96 2.69 20.83
C ILE A 145 -10.60 3.37 19.60
N GLN A 146 -10.43 4.70 19.47
CA GLN A 146 -10.87 5.44 18.27
C GLN A 146 -9.69 5.90 17.40
N ASP A 147 -8.43 5.75 17.86
CA ASP A 147 -7.27 6.32 17.17
C ASP A 147 -6.35 5.31 16.44
N ALA A 148 -6.72 4.02 16.36
CA ALA A 148 -5.82 2.98 15.82
C ALA A 148 -6.11 2.58 14.35
N ALA A 149 -7.23 3.01 13.75
CA ALA A 149 -7.49 2.74 12.34
C ALA A 149 -6.86 3.87 11.49
N PRO A 150 -5.90 3.59 10.59
CA PRO A 150 -5.44 4.59 9.65
C PRO A 150 -6.66 5.13 8.89
N SER A 151 -6.81 6.47 8.86
CA SER A 151 -7.90 7.08 8.09
C SER A 151 -7.90 6.49 6.67
N LEU A 152 -9.07 6.20 6.10
CA LEU A 152 -9.17 5.59 4.76
C LEU A 152 -8.39 6.39 3.71
N LEU A 153 -8.29 7.70 3.93
CA LEU A 153 -7.47 8.60 3.13
C LEU A 153 -5.96 8.32 3.27
N ALA A 154 -5.47 8.05 4.48
CA ALA A 154 -4.10 7.62 4.71
C ALA A 154 -3.84 6.27 4.02
N LEU A 155 -4.75 5.30 4.12
CA LEU A 155 -4.64 4.03 3.38
C LEU A 155 -4.61 4.27 1.87
N ALA A 156 -5.50 5.09 1.32
CA ALA A 156 -5.53 5.41 -0.10
C ALA A 156 -4.22 6.07 -0.57
N LYS A 157 -3.66 6.99 0.23
CA LYS A 157 -2.37 7.62 -0.05
C LYS A 157 -1.22 6.61 0.02
N THR A 158 -1.23 5.73 1.02
CA THR A 158 -0.22 4.68 1.19
C THR A 158 -0.29 3.66 0.05
N TYR A 159 -1.45 3.14 -0.32
CA TYR A 159 -1.50 2.17 -1.42
C TYR A 159 -1.30 2.83 -2.78
N GLY A 160 -1.71 4.08 -2.93
CA GLY A 160 -1.52 4.86 -4.14
C GLY A 160 -0.07 4.92 -4.59
N GLN A 161 0.84 5.25 -3.66
CA GLN A 161 2.27 5.44 -3.91
C GLN A 161 3.06 4.14 -4.13
N GLN A 162 2.45 2.97 -3.95
CA GLN A 162 3.12 1.71 -4.27
C GLN A 162 3.23 1.54 -5.79
N SER A 163 4.31 0.87 -6.22
CA SER A 163 4.43 0.45 -7.61
C SER A 163 3.29 -0.53 -7.93
N PRO A 164 2.56 -0.33 -9.04
CA PRO A 164 1.46 -1.21 -9.38
C PRO A 164 1.97 -2.64 -9.61
N LYS A 165 1.36 -3.62 -8.93
CA LYS A 165 1.60 -5.05 -9.13
C LYS A 165 1.01 -5.54 -10.47
N GLY A 166 1.60 -6.61 -11.03
CA GLY A 166 1.04 -7.34 -12.17
C GLY A 166 0.98 -6.54 -13.47
N ILE A 167 1.83 -5.52 -13.62
CA ILE A 167 1.78 -4.59 -14.76
C ILE A 167 2.26 -5.18 -16.09
N GLY A 168 2.99 -6.30 -16.09
CA GLY A 168 3.50 -6.92 -17.32
C GLY A 168 4.55 -6.07 -18.05
N GLU A 169 4.82 -6.41 -19.31
CA GLU A 169 5.77 -5.67 -20.15
C GLU A 169 5.18 -4.36 -20.66
N VAL A 170 5.80 -3.26 -20.23
CA VAL A 170 5.44 -1.91 -20.60
C VAL A 170 5.89 -1.61 -22.03
N PRO A 171 5.00 -1.09 -22.91
CA PRO A 171 5.38 -0.62 -24.23
C PRO A 171 6.48 0.45 -24.18
N SER A 172 7.52 0.30 -25.00
CA SER A 172 8.72 1.14 -24.96
C SER A 172 8.47 2.61 -25.32
N ASP A 173 7.44 2.87 -26.13
CA ASP A 173 6.94 4.20 -26.49
C ASP A 173 6.37 4.97 -25.28
N LEU A 174 6.03 4.27 -24.19
CA LEU A 174 5.56 4.87 -22.94
C LEU A 174 6.66 5.04 -21.88
N ALA A 175 7.90 4.65 -22.17
CA ALA A 175 8.98 4.68 -21.18
C ALA A 175 9.23 6.08 -20.59
N GLY A 176 9.24 7.12 -21.43
CA GLY A 176 9.46 8.51 -20.99
C GLY A 176 8.38 9.01 -20.02
N PRO A 177 7.09 9.00 -20.40
CA PRO A 177 6.01 9.42 -19.49
C PRO A 177 5.90 8.57 -18.22
N ILE A 178 6.22 7.27 -18.28
CA ILE A 178 6.21 6.39 -17.11
C ILE A 178 7.40 6.69 -16.19
N ALA A 179 8.56 7.05 -16.74
CA ALA A 179 9.70 7.52 -15.96
C ALA A 179 9.34 8.82 -15.22
N ASP A 180 8.67 9.77 -15.87
CA ASP A 180 8.17 10.98 -15.21
C ASP A 180 7.22 10.64 -14.06
N TYR A 181 6.30 9.69 -14.26
CA TYR A 181 5.42 9.20 -13.18
C TYR A 181 6.24 8.63 -12.01
N GLY A 182 7.21 7.76 -12.27
CA GLY A 182 8.06 7.13 -11.24
C GLY A 182 8.91 8.14 -10.46
N GLN A 183 9.27 9.26 -11.07
CA GLN A 183 9.99 10.37 -10.43
C GLN A 183 9.08 11.35 -9.66
N GLY A 184 7.77 11.08 -9.61
CA GLY A 184 6.80 12.00 -8.99
C GLY A 184 6.45 13.23 -9.84
N ARG A 185 6.89 13.28 -11.10
CA ARG A 185 6.62 14.37 -12.05
C ARG A 185 5.28 14.16 -12.75
N PHE A 186 4.24 14.08 -11.92
CA PHE A 186 2.90 13.66 -12.36
C PHE A 186 2.27 14.61 -13.38
N LYS A 187 2.57 15.91 -13.30
CA LYS A 187 2.05 16.90 -14.26
C LYS A 187 2.62 16.68 -15.65
N GLU A 188 3.92 16.42 -15.74
CA GLU A 188 4.62 16.13 -16.99
C GLU A 188 4.17 14.79 -17.57
N ALA A 189 4.04 13.75 -16.72
CA ALA A 189 3.46 12.48 -17.12
C ALA A 189 2.06 12.66 -17.72
N ILE A 190 1.17 13.43 -17.06
CA ILE A 190 -0.17 13.75 -17.59
C ILE A 190 -0.08 14.47 -18.95
N ALA A 191 0.79 15.47 -19.08
CA ALA A 191 0.93 16.24 -20.30
C ALA A 191 1.34 15.37 -21.49
N GLN A 192 2.29 14.44 -21.27
CA GLN A 192 2.75 13.53 -22.30
C GLN A 192 1.72 12.43 -22.61
N LEU A 193 1.14 11.79 -21.58
CA LEU A 193 0.18 10.68 -21.74
C LEU A 193 -1.16 11.11 -22.34
N ARG A 194 -1.48 12.41 -22.35
CA ARG A 194 -2.66 12.94 -23.07
C ARG A 194 -2.47 12.98 -24.58
N GLN A 195 -1.23 13.03 -25.07
CA GLN A 195 -0.97 13.10 -26.50
C GLN A 195 -1.10 11.70 -27.12
N PRO A 196 -1.73 11.58 -28.31
CA PRO A 196 -1.69 10.34 -29.06
C PRO A 196 -0.24 10.03 -29.44
N ILE A 197 0.20 8.80 -29.18
CA ILE A 197 1.54 8.34 -29.51
C ILE A 197 1.66 8.30 -31.04
N GLY A 198 2.71 8.88 -31.59
CA GLY A 198 2.91 9.01 -33.04
C GLY A 198 2.78 10.42 -33.61
N ARG A 199 2.36 11.42 -32.81
CA ARG A 199 2.61 12.83 -33.10
C ARG A 199 3.86 13.29 -32.37
N THR A 200 5.02 12.76 -32.74
CA THR A 200 6.25 13.45 -32.36
C THR A 200 6.20 14.81 -33.04
N ASN A 201 6.22 15.90 -32.26
CA ASN A 201 6.55 17.24 -32.73
C ASN A 201 8.04 17.26 -33.14
N ALA A 202 8.45 16.38 -34.05
CA ALA A 202 9.68 16.60 -34.77
C ALA A 202 9.48 17.93 -35.53
N PRO A 203 10.34 18.94 -35.36
CA PRO A 203 10.28 20.12 -36.20
C PRO A 203 10.26 19.62 -37.64
N ALA A 204 9.27 20.08 -38.41
CA ALA A 204 9.16 19.72 -39.81
C ALA A 204 10.54 19.89 -40.45
N PRO A 205 11.09 18.86 -41.12
CA PRO A 205 12.33 19.04 -41.84
C PRO A 205 12.17 20.24 -42.76
N GLU A 206 12.91 21.33 -42.49
CA GLU A 206 13.12 22.44 -43.44
C GLU A 206 13.95 21.93 -44.62
N PHE A 207 13.47 20.90 -45.31
CA PHE A 207 14.06 20.47 -46.57
C PHE A 207 13.26 21.11 -47.69
N GLY A 208 13.89 22.12 -48.29
CA GLY A 208 13.42 22.83 -49.45
C GLY A 208 12.90 21.89 -50.52
N ALA A 209 11.66 22.15 -50.94
CA ALA A 209 10.93 21.38 -51.91
C ALA A 209 11.68 21.23 -53.24
N VAL A 210 12.01 19.99 -53.60
CA VAL A 210 11.97 19.54 -54.99
C VAL A 210 10.68 18.74 -55.11
N ARG A 211 9.71 19.29 -55.85
CA ARG A 211 8.44 18.63 -56.16
C ARG A 211 8.72 17.55 -57.20
N ASP A 212 8.50 16.29 -56.83
CA ASP A 212 8.36 15.19 -57.78
C ASP A 212 6.98 14.56 -57.56
N ASP A 213 6.13 14.62 -58.58
CA ASP A 213 4.70 14.31 -58.57
C ASP A 213 4.47 12.80 -58.75
N THR A 214 4.95 11.98 -57.82
CA THR A 214 4.53 10.57 -57.74
C THR A 214 3.58 10.37 -56.58
N ALA A 215 2.29 10.43 -56.90
CA ALA A 215 1.19 9.98 -56.05
C ALA A 215 1.35 8.48 -55.77
N GLY A 216 1.77 8.14 -54.55
CA GLY A 216 1.86 6.79 -54.05
C GLY A 216 1.85 6.81 -52.52
N GLU A 217 0.69 6.56 -51.94
CA GLU A 217 0.46 6.16 -50.54
C GLU A 217 1.15 7.03 -49.47
N SER A 218 0.41 8.02 -48.97
CA SER A 218 0.70 8.60 -47.65
C SER A 218 0.81 7.48 -46.62
N PRO A 219 1.94 7.33 -45.91
CA PRO A 219 2.07 6.31 -44.89
C PRO A 219 1.10 6.65 -43.75
N SER A 220 0.01 5.88 -43.74
CA SER A 220 -0.79 5.43 -42.60
C SER A 220 -0.40 6.06 -41.26
N ALA A 221 -1.31 6.86 -40.70
CA ALA A 221 -1.28 7.25 -39.30
C ALA A 221 -0.98 6.00 -38.45
N ALA A 222 0.19 5.97 -37.81
CA ALA A 222 0.66 4.82 -37.05
C ALA A 222 -0.43 4.38 -36.07
N THR A 223 -1.04 3.23 -36.35
CA THR A 223 -2.11 2.68 -35.52
C THR A 223 -1.50 2.31 -34.18
N GLU A 224 -1.77 3.10 -33.15
CA GLU A 224 -1.38 2.81 -31.78
C GLU A 224 -1.85 1.40 -31.39
N SER A 225 -0.95 0.59 -30.84
CA SER A 225 -1.32 -0.76 -30.44
C SER A 225 -2.40 -0.72 -29.35
N ALA A 226 -3.31 -1.70 -29.36
CA ALA A 226 -4.33 -1.80 -28.32
C ALA A 226 -3.71 -1.90 -26.91
N GLN A 227 -2.56 -2.56 -26.79
CA GLN A 227 -1.78 -2.63 -25.56
C GLN A 227 -1.28 -1.25 -25.12
N THR A 228 -0.61 -0.52 -26.01
CA THR A 228 -0.16 0.86 -25.74
C THR A 228 -1.31 1.75 -25.24
N THR A 229 -2.48 1.66 -25.88
CA THR A 229 -3.66 2.43 -25.44
C THR A 229 -4.07 2.09 -24.01
N VAL A 230 -4.05 0.81 -23.64
CA VAL A 230 -4.42 0.33 -22.30
C VAL A 230 -3.41 0.82 -21.26
N TYR A 231 -2.10 0.69 -21.52
CA TYR A 231 -1.05 1.16 -20.61
C TYR A 231 -1.08 2.68 -20.45
N ARG A 232 -1.21 3.42 -21.56
CA ARG A 232 -1.30 4.88 -21.53
C ARG A 232 -2.44 5.35 -20.64
N ARG A 233 -3.64 4.79 -20.82
CA ARG A 233 -4.82 5.14 -20.00
C ARG A 233 -4.61 4.81 -18.53
N PHE A 234 -4.03 3.65 -18.25
CA PHE A 234 -3.73 3.22 -16.88
C PHE A 234 -2.79 4.20 -16.18
N TYR A 235 -1.62 4.49 -16.77
CA TYR A 235 -0.66 5.43 -16.19
C TYR A 235 -1.16 6.87 -16.17
N LEU A 236 -2.03 7.27 -17.11
CA LEU A 236 -2.68 8.58 -17.07
C LEU A 236 -3.62 8.67 -15.86
N GLY A 237 -4.40 7.61 -15.61
CA GLY A 237 -5.25 7.47 -14.43
C GLY A 237 -4.45 7.55 -13.13
N LEU A 238 -3.34 6.81 -13.03
CA LEU A 238 -2.45 6.86 -11.86
C LEU A 238 -1.83 8.24 -11.65
N SER A 239 -1.40 8.90 -12.73
CA SER A 239 -0.80 10.24 -12.64
C SER A 239 -1.83 11.26 -12.14
N TYR A 240 -3.08 11.19 -12.59
CA TYR A 240 -4.15 12.01 -12.02
C TYR A 240 -4.40 11.71 -10.54
N PHE A 241 -4.45 10.43 -10.17
CA PHE A 241 -4.69 10.03 -8.78
C PHE A 241 -3.63 10.63 -7.86
N GLN A 242 -2.36 10.48 -8.21
CA GLN A 242 -1.23 11.03 -7.46
C GLN A 242 -1.18 12.56 -7.45
N ASN A 243 -1.61 13.19 -8.54
CA ASN A 243 -1.71 14.64 -8.63
C ASN A 243 -2.97 15.20 -7.92
N GLY A 244 -3.65 14.43 -7.06
CA GLY A 244 -4.81 14.90 -6.30
C GLY A 244 -6.06 15.15 -7.15
N GLN A 245 -6.15 14.51 -8.33
CA GLN A 245 -7.26 14.60 -9.27
C GLN A 245 -8.04 13.27 -9.38
N PRO A 246 -8.62 12.74 -8.27
CA PRO A 246 -9.19 11.39 -8.25
C PRO A 246 -10.42 11.20 -9.15
N LYS A 247 -11.16 12.27 -9.49
CA LYS A 247 -12.29 12.19 -10.45
C LYS A 247 -11.80 11.86 -11.87
N GLN A 248 -10.76 12.57 -12.31
CA GLN A 248 -10.11 12.33 -13.60
C GLN A 248 -9.44 10.95 -13.63
N ALA A 249 -8.80 10.56 -12.51
CA ALA A 249 -8.23 9.23 -12.37
C ALA A 249 -9.27 8.14 -12.60
N LEU A 250 -10.43 8.25 -11.95
CA LEU A 250 -11.52 7.29 -12.09
C LEU A 250 -12.00 7.16 -13.53
N THR A 251 -12.16 8.30 -14.22
CA THR A 251 -12.60 8.33 -15.63
C THR A 251 -11.65 7.56 -16.55
N GLU A 252 -10.34 7.67 -16.35
CA GLU A 252 -9.37 6.95 -17.17
C GLU A 252 -9.20 5.48 -16.75
N LEU A 253 -9.17 5.20 -15.45
CA LEU A 253 -9.04 3.83 -14.93
C LEU A 253 -10.25 2.94 -15.26
N GLU A 254 -11.45 3.51 -15.36
CA GLU A 254 -12.66 2.78 -15.78
C GLU A 254 -12.59 2.22 -17.20
N ARG A 255 -11.78 2.86 -18.06
CA ARG A 255 -11.57 2.41 -19.42
C ARG A 255 -10.51 1.30 -19.52
N VAL A 256 -9.83 0.99 -18.41
CA VAL A 256 -8.82 -0.06 -18.32
C VAL A 256 -9.49 -1.34 -17.80
N ASN A 257 -10.15 -2.06 -18.71
CA ASN A 257 -10.90 -3.27 -18.40
C ASN A 257 -10.34 -4.53 -19.09
N ARG A 258 -9.13 -4.44 -19.66
CA ARG A 258 -8.47 -5.55 -20.36
C ARG A 258 -7.17 -5.96 -19.68
N PRO A 259 -6.80 -7.25 -19.71
CA PRO A 259 -5.50 -7.72 -19.26
C PRO A 259 -4.35 -7.00 -20.00
N PRO A 260 -3.17 -6.87 -19.37
CA PRO A 260 -2.85 -7.34 -18.01
C PRO A 260 -3.34 -6.38 -16.91
N LEU A 261 -3.75 -5.16 -17.25
CA LEU A 261 -3.95 -4.08 -16.27
C LEU A 261 -5.34 -4.04 -15.62
N ALA A 262 -6.31 -4.85 -16.06
CA ALA A 262 -7.69 -4.79 -15.57
C ALA A 262 -7.81 -4.90 -14.04
N GLN A 263 -7.16 -5.90 -13.44
CA GLN A 263 -7.20 -6.15 -12.00
C GLN A 263 -6.52 -5.02 -11.22
N THR A 264 -5.38 -4.57 -11.71
CA THR A 264 -4.64 -3.46 -11.12
C THR A 264 -5.45 -2.16 -11.20
N ALA A 265 -6.07 -1.85 -12.35
CA ALA A 265 -6.94 -0.70 -12.50
C ALA A 265 -8.16 -0.76 -11.56
N GLN A 266 -8.74 -1.94 -11.38
CA GLN A 266 -9.84 -2.16 -10.44
C GLN A 266 -9.46 -1.77 -9.01
N TRP A 267 -8.27 -2.16 -8.55
CA TRP A 267 -7.75 -1.75 -7.25
C TRP A 267 -7.57 -0.21 -7.14
N TYR A 268 -6.93 0.43 -8.12
CA TYR A 268 -6.75 1.88 -8.06
C TYR A 268 -8.06 2.68 -8.16
N ARG A 269 -9.13 2.10 -8.75
CA ARG A 269 -10.48 2.69 -8.68
C ARG A 269 -11.03 2.67 -7.26
N VAL A 270 -10.83 1.60 -6.50
CA VAL A 270 -11.18 1.56 -5.06
C VAL A 270 -10.49 2.71 -4.33
N LEU A 271 -9.17 2.87 -4.54
CA LEU A 271 -8.41 3.94 -3.89
C LEU A 271 -8.92 5.34 -4.28
N ALA A 272 -9.26 5.54 -5.57
CA ALA A 272 -9.82 6.80 -6.05
C ALA A 272 -11.17 7.13 -5.39
N TYR A 273 -12.06 6.14 -5.23
CA TYR A 273 -13.32 6.31 -4.49
C TYR A 273 -13.09 6.68 -3.02
N LEU A 274 -12.11 6.04 -2.36
CA LEU A 274 -11.76 6.36 -0.97
C LEU A 274 -11.20 7.78 -0.83
N GLN A 275 -10.35 8.23 -1.77
CA GLN A 275 -9.84 9.60 -1.79
C GLN A 275 -10.96 10.63 -2.04
N LEU A 276 -12.00 10.26 -2.78
CA LEU A 276 -13.22 11.06 -2.97
C LEU A 276 -14.18 11.05 -1.77
N ARG A 277 -13.84 10.34 -0.68
CA ARG A 277 -14.70 10.11 0.48
C ARG A 277 -16.03 9.44 0.09
N GLN A 278 -16.00 8.53 -0.88
CA GLN A 278 -17.15 7.77 -1.35
C GLN A 278 -16.97 6.27 -1.07
N PRO A 279 -16.92 5.85 0.21
CA PRO A 279 -16.67 4.45 0.56
C PRO A 279 -17.76 3.50 0.04
N GLU A 280 -19.01 3.96 -0.04
CA GLU A 280 -20.14 3.15 -0.55
C GLU A 280 -19.95 2.73 -2.01
N ALA A 281 -19.35 3.60 -2.83
CA ALA A 281 -19.04 3.28 -4.23
C ALA A 281 -17.87 2.30 -4.37
N ALA A 282 -17.00 2.21 -3.35
CA ALA A 282 -15.85 1.31 -3.33
C ALA A 282 -16.23 -0.13 -2.94
N ARG A 283 -17.27 -0.32 -2.12
CA ARG A 283 -17.71 -1.63 -1.62
C ARG A 283 -17.90 -2.70 -2.70
N PRO A 284 -18.67 -2.48 -3.78
CA PRO A 284 -18.88 -3.53 -4.78
C PRO A 284 -17.58 -3.94 -5.49
N LEU A 285 -16.64 -3.01 -5.65
CA LEU A 285 -15.33 -3.32 -6.22
C LEU A 285 -14.47 -4.12 -5.24
N LEU A 286 -14.49 -3.78 -3.95
CA LEU A 286 -13.83 -4.55 -2.90
C LEU A 286 -14.35 -5.98 -2.85
N ASP A 287 -15.68 -6.17 -2.81
CA ASP A 287 -16.30 -7.49 -2.80
C ASP A 287 -15.86 -8.31 -4.02
N GLN A 288 -15.80 -7.70 -5.21
CA GLN A 288 -15.32 -8.35 -6.42
C GLN A 288 -13.85 -8.78 -6.32
N ILE A 289 -12.98 -7.93 -5.74
CA ILE A 289 -11.56 -8.23 -5.57
C ILE A 289 -11.38 -9.37 -4.56
N GLN A 290 -12.11 -9.34 -3.45
CA GLN A 290 -12.03 -10.35 -2.39
C GLN A 290 -12.45 -11.74 -2.87
N ASN A 291 -13.44 -11.81 -3.76
CA ASN A 291 -13.97 -13.06 -4.31
C ASN A 291 -13.16 -13.62 -5.49
N GLN A 292 -12.06 -12.99 -5.89
CA GLN A 292 -11.17 -13.47 -6.95
C GLN A 292 -9.90 -14.11 -6.34
N PRO A 293 -9.78 -15.46 -6.32
CA PRO A 293 -8.73 -16.17 -5.58
C PRO A 293 -7.28 -15.98 -6.07
N ASN A 294 -7.05 -15.14 -7.09
CA ASN A 294 -5.72 -14.79 -7.60
C ASN A 294 -5.60 -13.28 -7.90
N HIS A 295 -6.42 -12.44 -7.28
CA HIS A 295 -6.33 -11.01 -7.50
C HIS A 295 -5.04 -10.46 -6.82
N PRO A 296 -4.17 -9.69 -7.51
CA PRO A 296 -2.90 -9.19 -6.95
C PRO A 296 -3.05 -8.31 -5.69
N TYR A 297 -4.27 -7.82 -5.44
CA TYR A 297 -4.64 -6.93 -4.34
C TYR A 297 -5.70 -7.52 -3.39
N GLN A 298 -5.89 -8.84 -3.38
CA GLN A 298 -6.91 -9.48 -2.53
C GLN A 298 -6.70 -9.18 -1.04
N THR A 299 -5.45 -9.28 -0.57
CA THR A 299 -5.09 -9.01 0.83
C THR A 299 -5.35 -7.55 1.21
N GLU A 300 -4.96 -6.60 0.37
CA GLU A 300 -5.19 -5.17 0.61
C GLU A 300 -6.67 -4.83 0.58
N ALA A 301 -7.46 -5.45 -0.31
CA ALA A 301 -8.90 -5.28 -0.34
C ALA A 301 -9.56 -5.80 0.95
N ASN A 302 -9.13 -6.95 1.48
CA ASN A 302 -9.60 -7.46 2.77
C ASN A 302 -9.32 -6.48 3.91
N LEU A 303 -8.12 -5.91 3.97
CA LEU A 303 -7.75 -4.93 4.99
C LEU A 303 -8.62 -3.67 4.91
N VAL A 304 -8.81 -3.13 3.70
CA VAL A 304 -9.64 -1.94 3.48
C VAL A 304 -11.11 -2.22 3.80
N ALA A 305 -11.65 -3.36 3.39
CA ALA A 305 -13.04 -3.73 3.67
C ALA A 305 -13.30 -3.87 5.19
N ASN A 306 -12.37 -4.49 5.92
CA ASN A 306 -12.45 -4.59 7.38
C ASN A 306 -12.39 -3.21 8.06
N ALA A 307 -11.54 -2.31 7.57
CA ALA A 307 -11.45 -0.94 8.07
C ALA A 307 -12.76 -0.14 7.81
N LEU A 308 -13.40 -0.35 6.65
CA LEU A 308 -14.70 0.24 6.33
C LEU A 308 -15.83 -0.29 7.23
N ALA A 309 -15.81 -1.58 7.56
CA ALA A 309 -16.79 -2.18 8.46
C ALA A 309 -16.67 -1.62 9.88
N ALA A 310 -15.44 -1.46 10.38
CA ALA A 310 -15.18 -0.93 11.72
C ALA A 310 -15.66 0.51 11.92
N GLN A 311 -15.60 1.37 10.89
CA GLN A 311 -16.07 2.76 10.97
C GLN A 311 -17.59 2.90 11.06
N ASN A 312 -18.34 1.86 10.69
CA ASN A 312 -19.80 1.88 10.69
C ASN A 312 -20.42 1.18 11.91
N GLN A 313 -19.60 0.75 12.88
CA GLN A 313 -20.11 0.21 14.14
C GLN A 313 -20.39 1.37 15.12
N PRO A 314 -21.63 1.46 15.66
CA PRO A 314 -22.06 2.54 16.54
C PRO A 314 -21.45 2.51 17.94
#